data_AF-A0A2N0MRY2-F1
#
_entry.id   AF-A0A2N0MRY2-F1
#
_cell.length_a   1.000
_cell.length_b   1.000
_cell.length_c   1.000
_cell.angle_alpha   90.00
_cell.angle_beta   90.00
_cell.angle_gamma   90.00
#
_symmetry.space_group_name_H-M   'P 1'
#
loop_
_entity.id
_entity.type
_entity.pdbx_description
1 polymer ?
#
loop_
_entity_poly.entity_id
_entity_poly.type
_entity_poly.pdbx_seq_one_letter_code
_entity_poly.pdbx_strand_id
1 'polypeptide(L)'
;MTALDWPVTSSPVLDAVPEFYHYEDTGCEVSAACLDCPLPQCKYDDPAWFQRNRRLARDFKIWTAMQQDDLTVEEAADRFSVTVRTIFRIMRRCRDSAMIDQEELAVFAAD
;
A
#
# COMPACT_ATOMS: atom_id res chain seq x y z
N MET A 1 -26.87 -23.98 -39.91
CA MET A 1 -26.97 -22.61 -39.37
C MET A 1 -27.95 -22.65 -38.20
N THR A 2 -27.50 -23.14 -37.03
CA THR A 2 -28.31 -23.11 -35.81
C THR A 2 -28.06 -21.78 -35.12
N ALA A 3 -29.06 -20.90 -35.15
CA ALA A 3 -29.12 -19.76 -34.26
C ALA A 3 -29.07 -20.31 -32.83
N LEU A 4 -27.99 -20.03 -32.12
CA LEU A 4 -27.94 -20.22 -30.69
C LEU A 4 -28.75 -19.09 -30.08
N ASP A 5 -30.06 -19.32 -29.95
CA ASP A 5 -30.95 -18.49 -29.15
C ASP A 5 -30.60 -18.74 -27.68
N TRP A 6 -29.52 -18.11 -27.22
CA TRP A 6 -29.23 -18.01 -25.80
C TRP A 6 -30.29 -17.09 -25.17
N PRO A 7 -31.03 -17.51 -24.15
CA PRO A 7 -31.90 -16.58 -23.44
C PRO A 7 -30.99 -15.60 -22.73
N VAL A 8 -30.89 -14.38 -23.28
CA VAL A 8 -30.31 -13.25 -22.55
C VAL A 8 -31.30 -12.93 -21.44
N THR A 9 -31.18 -13.64 -20.32
CA THR A 9 -31.76 -13.22 -19.05
C THR A 9 -30.96 -12.00 -18.61
N SER A 10 -31.39 -10.81 -19.05
CA SER A 10 -30.96 -9.56 -18.43
C SER A 10 -31.31 -9.67 -16.95
N SER A 11 -30.28 -9.80 -16.12
CA SER A 11 -30.44 -9.67 -14.68
C SER A 11 -30.67 -8.18 -14.42
N PRO A 12 -31.79 -7.76 -13.81
CA PRO A 12 -32.11 -6.34 -13.62
C PRO A 12 -31.04 -5.59 -12.82
N VAL A 13 -30.17 -6.30 -12.09
CA VAL A 13 -29.04 -5.75 -11.36
C VAL A 13 -27.89 -5.32 -12.29
N LEU A 14 -27.70 -5.99 -13.43
CA LEU A 14 -26.62 -5.69 -14.38
C LEU A 14 -26.94 -4.50 -15.30
N ASP A 15 -28.22 -4.23 -15.53
CA ASP A 15 -28.71 -3.13 -16.37
C ASP A 15 -29.28 -1.96 -15.54
N ALA A 16 -29.08 -1.96 -14.21
CA ALA A 16 -29.49 -0.86 -13.35
C ALA A 16 -28.63 0.38 -13.62
N VAL A 17 -29.26 1.56 -13.77
CA VAL A 17 -28.51 2.81 -13.84
C VAL A 17 -27.75 3.04 -12.54
N PRO A 18 -26.59 3.74 -12.56
CA PRO A 18 -25.74 3.91 -11.37
C PRO A 18 -26.47 4.41 -10.12
N GLU A 19 -27.54 5.19 -10.32
CA GLU A 19 -28.43 5.74 -9.28
C GLU A 19 -29.12 4.66 -8.41
N PHE A 20 -29.35 3.47 -8.97
CA PHE A 20 -29.97 2.32 -8.28
C PHE A 20 -28.94 1.25 -7.88
N TYR A 21 -27.65 1.48 -8.16
CA TYR A 21 -26.59 0.59 -7.72
C TYR A 21 -26.16 0.98 -6.31
N HIS A 22 -26.35 0.07 -5.36
CA HIS A 22 -25.87 0.28 -3.99
C HIS A 22 -24.35 0.07 -3.95
N TYR A 23 -23.59 1.16 -3.99
CA TYR A 23 -22.15 1.11 -3.77
C TYR A 23 -21.87 0.91 -2.28
N GLU A 24 -21.53 -0.32 -1.90
CA GLU A 24 -21.09 -0.64 -0.55
C GLU A 24 -19.64 -0.18 -0.35
N ASP A 25 -19.40 0.55 0.75
CA ASP A 25 -18.03 0.84 1.19
C ASP A 25 -17.48 -0.37 1.95
N THR A 26 -16.71 -1.20 1.26
CA THR A 26 -16.03 -2.35 1.86
C THR A 26 -14.62 -2.02 2.37
N GLY A 27 -14.16 -0.77 2.18
CA GLY A 27 -12.80 -0.37 2.48
C GLY A 27 -11.72 -1.15 1.71
N CYS A 28 -10.52 -1.21 2.27
CA CYS A 28 -9.36 -1.95 1.77
C CYS A 28 -8.40 -2.34 2.91
N GLU A 29 -7.21 -2.89 2.61
CA GLU A 29 -6.22 -3.27 3.62
C GLU A 29 -5.67 -2.11 4.48
N VAL A 30 -5.98 -0.87 4.11
CA VAL A 30 -5.54 0.32 4.87
C VAL A 30 -6.61 0.81 5.84
N SER A 31 -7.89 0.66 5.49
CA SER A 31 -9.02 1.08 6.32
C SER A 31 -10.27 0.32 5.92
N ALA A 32 -11.09 -0.06 6.91
CA ALA A 32 -12.37 -0.75 6.67
C ALA A 32 -13.45 0.15 6.05
N ALA A 33 -13.28 1.47 6.11
CA ALA A 33 -14.16 2.45 5.47
C ALA A 33 -13.34 3.56 4.80
N CYS A 34 -13.73 3.96 3.59
CA CYS A 34 -13.02 4.96 2.79
C CYS A 34 -13.06 6.35 3.43
N LEU A 35 -14.17 6.72 4.06
CA LEU A 35 -14.32 8.03 4.70
C LEU A 35 -13.57 8.17 6.03
N ASP A 36 -13.17 7.05 6.62
CA ASP A 36 -12.32 7.00 7.83
C ASP A 36 -10.86 6.67 7.48
N CYS A 37 -10.50 6.64 6.19
CA CYS A 37 -9.18 6.23 5.76
C CYS A 37 -8.12 7.27 6.17
N PRO A 38 -7.03 6.84 6.83
CA PRO A 38 -5.99 7.77 7.30
C PRO A 38 -5.06 8.25 6.18
N LEU A 39 -5.16 7.69 4.97
CA LEU A 39 -4.30 8.09 3.86
C LEU A 39 -4.68 9.49 3.33
N PRO A 40 -3.70 10.36 3.05
CA PRO A 40 -3.97 11.66 2.41
C PRO A 40 -4.41 11.52 0.94
N GLN A 41 -4.15 10.38 0.31
CA GLN A 41 -4.56 10.04 -1.04
C GLN A 41 -4.96 8.57 -1.13
N CYS A 42 -6.04 8.26 -1.84
CA CYS A 42 -6.47 6.87 -2.01
C CYS A 42 -5.42 6.07 -2.81
N LYS A 43 -5.10 4.87 -2.33
CA LYS A 43 -4.16 3.96 -3.00
C LYS A 43 -4.60 3.52 -4.40
N TYR A 44 -5.90 3.57 -4.70
CA TYR A 44 -6.44 3.21 -5.99
C TYR A 44 -6.37 4.37 -6.99
N ASP A 45 -6.36 5.61 -6.49
CA ASP A 45 -6.22 6.81 -7.32
C ASP A 45 -4.79 6.96 -7.84
N ASP A 46 -3.79 6.69 -6.98
CA ASP A 46 -2.39 6.62 -7.39
C ASP A 46 -1.67 5.41 -6.76
N PRO A 47 -1.72 4.24 -7.45
CA PRO A 47 -1.03 3.04 -7.00
C PRO A 47 0.49 3.18 -6.91
N ALA A 48 1.10 4.03 -7.74
CA ALA A 48 2.55 4.24 -7.76
C ALA A 48 3.00 5.05 -6.55
N TRP A 49 2.26 6.10 -6.18
CA TRP A 49 2.43 6.83 -4.93
C TRP A 49 2.30 5.89 -3.73
N PHE A 50 1.25 5.07 -3.67
CA PHE A 50 1.04 4.17 -2.53
C PHE A 50 2.19 3.18 -2.36
N GLN A 51 2.61 2.52 -3.45
CA GLN A 51 3.72 1.57 -3.41
C GLN A 51 5.04 2.23 -3.01
N ARG A 52 5.30 3.45 -3.49
CA ARG A 52 6.50 4.22 -3.14
C ARG A 52 6.51 4.56 -1.65
N ASN A 53 5.45 5.13 -1.12
CA ASN A 53 5.37 5.53 0.30
C ASN A 53 5.39 4.33 1.24
N ARG A 54 4.66 3.26 0.91
CA ARG A 54 4.70 2.01 1.68
C ARG A 54 6.11 1.40 1.74
N ARG A 55 6.85 1.46 0.63
CA ARG A 55 8.25 0.99 0.59
C ARG A 55 9.15 1.87 1.47
N LEU A 56 8.99 3.18 1.39
CA LEU A 56 9.76 4.13 2.21
C LEU A 56 9.46 3.95 3.70
N ALA A 57 8.19 3.80 4.10
CA ALA A 57 7.81 3.55 5.49
C ALA A 57 8.48 2.28 6.06
N ARG A 58 8.52 1.19 5.27
CA ARG A 58 9.27 -0.03 5.65
C ARG A 58 10.77 0.20 5.76
N ASP A 59 11.36 0.88 4.78
CA ASP A 59 12.79 1.20 4.79
C ASP A 59 13.15 2.05 6.02
N PHE A 60 12.31 3.04 6.38
CA PHE A 60 12.48 3.86 7.57
C PHE A 60 12.33 3.07 8.87
N LYS A 61 11.38 2.13 8.97
CA LYS A 61 11.29 1.20 10.12
C LYS A 61 12.60 0.47 10.35
N ILE A 62 13.20 -0.08 9.29
CA ILE A 62 14.49 -0.78 9.35
C ILE A 62 15.61 0.18 9.74
N TRP A 63 15.70 1.34 9.08
CA TRP A 63 16.73 2.34 9.35
C TRP A 63 16.69 2.85 10.80
N THR A 64 15.50 3.16 11.31
CA THR A 64 15.31 3.59 12.71
C THR A 64 15.71 2.49 13.69
N ALA A 65 15.33 1.23 13.43
CA ALA A 65 15.75 0.11 14.27
C ALA A 65 17.27 -0.09 14.29
N MET A 66 17.95 0.08 13.14
CA MET A 66 19.42 0.04 13.08
C MET A 66 20.06 1.10 13.97
N GLN A 67 19.51 2.32 13.97
CA GLN A 67 20.04 3.43 14.76
C GLN A 67 19.74 3.29 16.27
N GLN A 68 18.58 2.75 16.62
CA GLN A 68 18.16 2.57 18.02
C GLN A 68 18.88 1.40 18.70
N ASP A 69 19.08 0.32 17.96
CA ASP A 69 19.67 -0.92 18.48
C ASP A 69 21.18 -1.06 18.13
N ASP A 70 21.78 -0.02 17.54
CA ASP A 70 23.19 0.05 17.10
C ASP A 70 23.62 -1.15 16.23
N LEU A 71 22.75 -1.56 15.30
CA LEU A 71 22.99 -2.74 14.47
C LEU A 71 23.99 -2.46 13.35
N THR A 72 24.91 -3.39 13.14
CA THR A 72 25.71 -3.45 11.93
C THR A 72 24.85 -3.80 10.70
N VAL A 73 25.43 -3.63 9.51
CA VAL A 73 24.75 -3.94 8.24
C VAL A 73 24.40 -5.42 8.16
N GLU A 74 25.31 -6.29 8.63
CA GLU A 74 25.16 -7.74 8.66
C GLU A 74 24.07 -8.17 9.66
N GLU A 75 24.09 -7.63 10.87
CA GLU A 75 23.06 -7.92 11.89
C GLU A 75 21.66 -7.46 11.44
N ALA A 76 21.57 -6.30 10.80
CA ALA A 76 20.31 -5.83 10.23
C ALA A 76 19.83 -6.72 9.09
N ALA A 77 20.74 -7.17 8.21
CA ALA A 77 20.41 -8.09 7.12
C ALA A 77 19.79 -9.40 7.67
N ASP A 78 20.43 -9.98 8.68
CA ASP A 78 19.95 -11.20 9.34
C ASP A 78 18.61 -10.96 10.06
N ARG A 79 18.53 -9.92 10.89
CA ARG A 79 17.32 -9.59 11.67
C ARG A 79 16.08 -9.37 10.82
N PHE A 80 16.23 -8.69 9.69
CA PHE A 80 15.12 -8.38 8.78
C PHE A 80 14.98 -9.38 7.63
N SER A 81 15.78 -10.47 7.62
CA SER A 81 15.76 -11.50 6.58
C SER A 81 15.90 -10.91 5.16
N VAL A 82 16.82 -9.98 4.99
CA VAL A 82 17.15 -9.34 3.71
C VAL A 82 18.63 -9.44 3.41
N THR A 83 19.02 -9.22 2.16
CA THR A 83 20.45 -9.19 1.81
C THR A 83 21.14 -7.93 2.34
N VAL A 84 22.44 -8.02 2.61
CA VAL A 84 23.33 -6.87 2.88
C VAL A 84 23.17 -5.76 1.81
N ARG A 85 23.03 -6.14 0.53
CA ARG A 85 22.77 -5.20 -0.58
C ARG A 85 21.45 -4.43 -0.37
N THR A 86 20.42 -5.09 0.15
CA THR A 86 19.14 -4.46 0.47
C THR A 86 19.32 -3.42 1.57
N ILE A 87 20.08 -3.73 2.62
CA ILE A 87 20.40 -2.77 3.69
C ILE A 87 21.11 -1.54 3.12
N PHE A 88 22.17 -1.69 2.32
CA PHE A 88 22.82 -0.53 1.69
C PHE A 88 21.87 0.31 0.82
N ARG A 89 20.92 -0.33 0.11
CA ARG A 89 19.89 0.39 -0.65
C ARG A 89 18.91 1.14 0.24
N ILE A 90 18.55 0.59 1.40
CA ILE A 90 17.74 1.26 2.43
C ILE A 90 18.48 2.48 2.93
N MET A 91 19.72 2.31 3.41
CA MET A 91 20.55 3.40 3.92
C MET A 91 20.69 4.56 2.92
N ARG A 92 20.93 4.24 1.64
CA ARG A 92 21.00 5.26 0.58
C ARG A 92 19.68 6.02 0.44
N ARG A 93 18.54 5.31 0.38
CA ARG A 93 17.23 5.94 0.18
C ARG A 93 16.79 6.77 1.35
N CYS A 94 16.99 6.31 2.58
CA CYS A 94 16.68 7.08 3.79
C CYS A 94 17.53 8.35 3.88
N ARG A 95 18.79 8.30 3.42
CA ARG A 95 19.65 9.48 3.31
C ARG A 95 19.16 10.48 2.25
N ASP A 96 18.76 9.98 1.08
CA ASP A 96 18.26 10.82 -0.02
C ASP A 96 16.86 11.40 0.29
N SER A 97 16.09 10.73 1.17
CA SER A 97 14.70 11.06 1.52
C SER A 97 14.59 12.04 2.69
N ALA A 98 15.63 12.83 2.97
CA ALA A 98 15.75 13.73 4.13
C ALA A 98 14.67 14.84 4.26
N MET A 99 13.65 14.86 3.39
CA MET A 99 12.56 15.83 3.36
C MET A 99 11.16 15.20 3.48
N ILE A 100 11.07 13.88 3.75
CA ILE A 100 9.77 13.22 3.92
C ILE A 100 9.39 13.26 5.40
N ASP A 101 8.21 13.80 5.68
CA ASP A 101 7.65 13.86 7.03
C ASP A 101 7.43 12.43 7.56
N GLN A 102 8.10 12.11 8.67
CA GLN A 102 8.02 10.79 9.30
C GLN A 102 6.60 10.52 9.83
N GLU A 103 5.86 11.57 10.17
CA GLU A 103 4.49 11.47 10.68
C GLU A 103 3.53 11.00 9.58
N GLU A 104 3.71 11.49 8.35
CA GLU A 104 2.93 11.06 7.18
C GLU A 104 3.21 9.61 6.79
N LEU A 105 4.46 9.15 6.96
CA LEU A 105 4.85 7.77 6.69
C LEU A 105 4.33 6.76 7.73
N ALA A 106 4.00 7.20 8.94
CA ALA A 106 3.47 6.34 10.00
C ALA A 106 2.14 5.68 9.59
N VAL A 107 1.35 6.36 8.76
CA VAL A 107 0.09 5.84 8.20
C VAL A 107 0.31 4.56 7.38
N PHE A 108 1.47 4.41 6.77
CA PHE A 108 1.83 3.23 5.95
C PHE A 108 2.59 2.17 6.75
N ALA A 109 2.90 2.44 8.02
CA ALA A 109 3.66 1.54 8.88
C ALA A 109 2.79 0.52 9.62
N ALA A 110 1.46 0.55 9.44
CA ALA A 110 0.57 -0.52 9.91
C ALA A 110 0.86 -1.81 9.13
N ASP A 111 1.12 -2.89 9.88
CA ASP A 111 1.47 -4.21 9.37
C ASP A 111 0.22 -5.05 9.06
#